data_AF-A0A7V9F128-F1
#
_entry.id   AF-A0A7V9F128-F1
#
_cell.length_a   1.000
_cell.length_b   1.000
_cell.length_c   1.000
_cell.angle_alpha   90.00
_cell.angle_beta   90.00
_cell.angle_gamma   90.00
#
_symmetry.space_group_name_H-M   'P 1'
#
loop_
_entity.id
_entity.type
_entity.pdbx_description
1 polymer ?
#
loop_
_entity_poly.entity_id
_entity_poly.type
_entity_poly.pdbx_seq_one_letter_code
_entity_poly.pdbx_strand_id
1 'polypeptide(L)' 'RATFRFTGGLIAEHRDEFSFGAWSRQALGPVGLALGWTPLLKAKVRRQARQGLDEFMAGRPQAG' A
#
# COMPACT_ATOMS: atom_id res chain seq x y z
N ARG A 1 -6.94 -7.09 -9.73
CA ARG A 1 -6.27 -6.78 -11.01
C ARG A 1 -4.98 -6.04 -10.72
N ALA A 2 -3.97 -6.20 -11.55
CA ALA A 2 -2.71 -5.48 -11.45
C ALA A 2 -2.40 -4.83 -12.80
N THR A 3 -1.93 -3.59 -12.78
CA THR A 3 -1.55 -2.84 -13.97
C THR A 3 -0.13 -2.31 -13.79
N PHE A 4 0.69 -2.48 -14.82
CA PHE A 4 2.11 -2.12 -14.79
C PHE A 4 2.44 -1.22 -15.97
N ARG A 5 3.32 -0.24 -15.75
CA ARG A 5 4.03 0.46 -16.83
C ARG A 5 5.51 0.17 -16.72
N PHE A 6 6.12 -0.21 -17.84
CA PHE A 6 7.54 -0.46 -17.94
C PHE A 6 8.24 0.66 -18.72
N THR A 7 9.47 0.99 -18.33
CA THR A 7 10.33 1.96 -19.03
C THR A 7 11.78 1.49 -18.91
N GLY A 8 12.47 1.37 -20.04
CA GLY A 8 13.85 0.86 -20.05
C GLY A 8 13.99 -0.56 -19.49
N GLY A 9 12.95 -1.40 -19.61
CA GLY A 9 12.93 -2.75 -19.04
C GLY A 9 12.67 -2.82 -17.53
N LEU A 10 12.48 -1.68 -16.86
CA LEU A 10 12.18 -1.59 -15.42
C LEU A 10 10.70 -1.26 -15.19
N ILE A 11 10.18 -1.62 -14.01
CA ILE A 11 8.84 -1.22 -13.57
C ILE A 11 8.89 0.26 -13.18
N ALA A 12 8.21 1.11 -13.95
CA ALA A 12 8.06 2.53 -13.67
C ALA A 12 6.83 2.83 -12.82
N GLU A 13 5.72 2.10 -13.03
CA GLU A 13 4.51 2.18 -12.21
C GLU A 13 3.86 0.82 -12.02
N HIS A 14 3.22 0.63 -10.87
CA HIS A 14 2.45 -0.55 -10.53
C HIS A 14 1.22 -0.13 -9.71
N ARG A 15 0.03 -0.50 -10.20
CA ARG A 15 -1.26 -0.28 -9.51
C ARG A 15 -1.99 -1.60 -9.33
N ASP A 16 -2.27 -1.94 -8.08
CA ASP A 16 -3.06 -3.11 -7.72
C ASP A 16 -4.46 -2.75 -7.24
N GLU A 17 -5.40 -3.64 -7.55
CA GLU A 17 -6.75 -3.61 -7.03
C GLU A 17 -7.14 -4.97 -6.50
N PHE A 18 -7.45 -5.00 -5.22
CA PHE A 18 -7.83 -6.19 -4.46
C PHE A 18 -8.80 -5.82 -3.34
N SER A 19 -9.45 -6.84 -2.78
CA SER A 19 -10.31 -6.66 -1.61
C SER A 19 -9.48 -6.40 -0.37
N PHE A 20 -9.59 -5.17 0.18
CA PHE A 20 -8.93 -4.81 1.44
C PHE A 20 -9.32 -5.76 2.59
N GLY A 21 -10.58 -6.18 2.67
CA GLY A 21 -11.05 -7.06 3.74
C GLY A 21 -10.34 -8.42 3.71
N ALA A 22 -10.30 -9.07 2.54
CA ALA A 22 -9.61 -10.34 2.37
C ALA A 22 -8.10 -10.22 2.67
N TRP A 23 -7.46 -9.18 2.14
CA TRP A 23 -6.06 -8.88 2.41
C TRP A 23 -5.79 -8.63 3.90
N SER A 24 -6.63 -7.85 4.57
CA SER A 24 -6.41 -7.44 5.96
C SER A 24 -6.40 -8.65 6.90
N ARG A 25 -7.27 -9.64 6.66
CA ARG A 25 -7.32 -10.89 7.43
C ARG A 25 -6.01 -11.69 7.32
N GLN A 26 -5.41 -11.70 6.13
CA GLN A 26 -4.15 -12.40 5.87
C GLN A 26 -2.94 -11.63 6.42
N ALA A 27 -2.90 -10.31 6.19
CA ALA A 27 -1.75 -9.48 6.51
C ALA A 27 -1.66 -9.07 7.99
N LEU A 28 -2.81 -8.91 8.67
CA LEU A 28 -2.89 -8.38 10.04
C LEU A 28 -3.40 -9.42 11.06
N GLY A 29 -3.66 -10.66 10.62
CA GLY A 29 -4.08 -11.77 11.47
C GLY A 29 -5.35 -11.47 12.28
N PRO A 30 -5.37 -11.73 13.61
CA PRO A 30 -6.54 -11.50 14.47
C PRO A 30 -7.11 -10.07 14.40
N VAL A 31 -6.23 -9.06 14.28
CA VAL A 31 -6.66 -7.65 14.15
C VAL A 31 -7.37 -7.43 12.82
N GLY A 32 -6.87 -8.03 11.74
CA GLY A 32 -7.51 -7.99 10.43
C GLY A 32 -8.84 -8.73 10.38
N LEU A 33 -8.96 -9.85 11.09
CA LEU A 33 -10.22 -10.58 11.25
C LEU A 33 -11.27 -9.75 11.99
N ALA A 34 -10.88 -9.13 13.11
CA ALA A 34 -11.79 -8.36 13.95
C ALA A 34 -12.16 -6.99 13.35
N LEU A 35 -11.21 -6.27 12.74
CA LEU A 35 -11.36 -4.86 12.38
C LEU A 35 -11.20 -4.57 10.88
N GLY A 36 -10.88 -5.56 10.06
CA GLY A 36 -10.61 -5.40 8.61
C GLY A 36 -11.76 -4.87 7.77
N TRP A 37 -12.99 -4.99 8.28
CA TRP A 37 -14.21 -4.46 7.66
C TRP A 37 -14.49 -3.00 8.03
N THR A 38 -13.81 -2.46 9.04
CA THR A 38 -14.05 -1.09 9.52
C THR A 38 -13.32 -0.05 8.67
N PRO A 39 -13.90 1.16 8.50
CA PRO A 39 -13.20 2.26 7.83
C PRO A 39 -11.97 2.74 8.63
N LEU A 40 -11.96 2.55 9.95
CA LEU A 40 -10.88 2.95 10.85
C LEU A 40 -9.57 2.23 10.54
N LEU A 41 -9.61 0.90 10.40
CA LEU A 41 -8.39 0.14 10.10
C LEU A 41 -7.85 0.49 8.72
N LYS A 42 -8.73 0.64 7.72
CA LYS A 42 -8.34 1.10 6.37
C LYS A 42 -7.68 2.47 6.39
N ALA A 43 -8.23 3.44 7.14
CA ALA A 43 -7.64 4.77 7.27
C ALA A 43 -6.28 4.73 7.96
N LYS A 44 -6.11 3.90 9.01
CA LYS A 44 -4.83 3.73 9.70
C LYS A 44 -3.75 3.15 8.79
N VAL A 45 -4.06 2.07 8.06
CA VAL A 45 -3.11 1.46 7.10
C VAL A 45 -2.70 2.47 6.03
N ARG A 46 -3.66 3.22 5.47
CA ARG A 46 -3.36 4.27 4.47
C ARG A 46 -2.43 5.35 5.01
N ARG A 47 -2.65 5.80 6.25
CA ARG A 47 -1.79 6.81 6.89
C ARG A 47 -0.38 6.29 7.10
N GLN A 48 -0.23 5.07 7.62
CA GLN A 48 1.09 4.45 7.84
C GLN A 48 1.85 4.25 6.53
N ALA A 49 1.17 3.77 5.48
CA ALA A 49 1.77 3.63 4.15
C ALA A 49 2.22 4.98 3.59
N ARG A 50 1.42 6.04 3.77
CA ARG A 50 1.77 7.39 3.33
C ARG A 50 2.98 7.93 4.08
N GLN A 51 3.02 7.75 5.40
CA GLN A 51 4.16 8.18 6.21
C GLN A 51 5.47 7.50 5.77
N GLY A 52 5.46 6.19 5.59
CA GLY A 52 6.66 5.47 5.12
C GLY A 52 7.11 5.90 3.71
N LEU A 53 6.15 6.25 2.84
CA LEU A 53 6.47 6.85 1.54
C LEU A 53 7.10 8.24 1.70
N ASP A 54 6.53 9.11 2.53
CA ASP A 54 7.05 10.46 2.77
C ASP A 54 8.47 10.41 3.36
N GLU A 55 8.74 9.49 4.31
CA GLU A 55 10.06 9.24 4.89
C GLU A 55 11.08 8.77 3.83
N PHE A 56 10.68 7.82 2.99
CA PHE A 56 11.52 7.34 1.89
C PHE A 56 11.87 8.44 0.89
N MET A 57 10.90 9.30 0.55
CA MET A 57 11.09 10.42 -0.37
C MET A 57 11.99 11.50 0.23
N ALA A 58 11.87 11.79 1.53
CA ALA A 58 12.73 12.75 2.22
C ALA A 58 14.20 12.32 2.27
N GLY A 59 14.46 11.01 2.33
CA GLY A 59 15.81 10.45 2.35
C GLY A 59 16.48 10.30 0.98
N ARG A 60 15.77 10.54 -0.12
CA ARG A 60 16.32 10.45 -1.49
C ARG A 60 16.42 11.85 -2.11
N PRO A 61 17.56 12.23 -2.71
CA PRO A 61 17.56 13.34 -3.65
C PRO A 61 16.58 12.98 -4.77
N GLN A 62 15.62 13.87 -5.03
CA GLN A 62 14.68 13.67 -6.13
C GLN A 62 15.52 13.66 -7.42
N ALA A 63 15.68 12.49 -8.03
CA ALA A 63 16.22 12.40 -9.37
C ALA A 63 15.17 13.03 -10.29
N GLY A 64 15.40 14.31 -10.62
CA GLY A 64 14.68 15.02 -11.66
C GLY A 64 14.97 14.45 -13.04
#